data_AF-A0A8C1UCI5-F1
#
_entry.id   AF-A0A8C1UCI5-F1
#
_cell.length_a   1.000
_cell.length_b   1.000
_cell.length_c   1.000
_cell.angle_alpha   90.00
_cell.angle_beta   90.00
_cell.angle_gamma   90.00
#
_symmetry.space_group_name_H-M   'P 1'
#
loop_
_entity.id
_entity.type
_entity.pdbx_description
1 polymer ?
#
loop_
_entity_poly.entity_id
_entity_poly.type
_entity_poly.pdbx_seq_one_letter_code
_entity_poly.pdbx_strand_id
1 'polypeptide(L)'
;LFYTITQGEEKISVARFLAALKSTGLLTSDPRLRDCMRQIHQAIQESVGTAMMDQELFRKCVGSNIVLLTQAIQRKFIIPDFESFTSLINHLYYNAQAQKGGKVANYIPQLAKFSPDLWGVSLCTVDGQRHAIGETDMPFCLQSCVKPLEYALAVHESGTELVHKYVGKEPSGLKFNKLYLDEEDKPHNPMVNAGAIVISSLLKPGSNKAEKFDFMMDYLKRMAGREYVGFSNATFQSEKETGDRNYAIGYYLKEKRCFPSGVDMMAALDFYFQLCSIEVTCESGSVMAATLANGGICPITGERVLSAEAVRNTLSLMHSCGMYDFSGQFAFHVGLPAKSGVSGAVLLVVPNIMGVMCWSPALDRVGNSIRGIHFCQELVSLFNFHNYDNLRHFAKKLDPRRQTGHERVRPQTKFQSHSVNKLNTVVFNMMIRHAS
;
A
#
# COMPACT_ATOMS: atom_id res chain seq x y z
N LEU A 1 8.66 -4.26 31.36
CA LEU A 1 7.71 -5.02 30.53
C LEU A 1 6.85 -5.95 31.37
N PHE A 2 7.41 -6.96 32.05
CA PHE A 2 6.66 -7.89 32.91
C PHE A 2 5.66 -7.18 33.85
N TYR A 3 6.15 -6.33 34.76
CA TYR A 3 5.30 -5.57 35.69
C TYR A 3 4.30 -4.62 35.01
N THR A 4 4.61 -4.14 33.80
CA THR A 4 3.71 -3.29 33.02
C THR A 4 2.47 -4.07 32.57
N ILE A 5 2.65 -5.34 32.18
CA ILE A 5 1.55 -6.21 31.73
C ILE A 5 0.82 -6.82 32.94
N THR A 6 1.57 -7.23 33.97
CA THR A 6 1.01 -7.88 35.16
C THR A 6 0.31 -6.90 36.10
N GLN A 7 0.49 -5.59 35.92
CA GLN A 7 -0.03 -4.55 36.82
C GLN A 7 0.38 -4.76 38.29
N GLY A 8 1.58 -5.31 38.50
CA GLY A 8 2.14 -5.58 39.82
C GLY A 8 1.92 -7.01 40.33
N GLU A 9 1.19 -7.87 39.62
CA GLU A 9 1.06 -9.28 39.97
C GLU A 9 2.38 -10.06 39.76
N GLU A 10 2.58 -11.12 40.55
CA GLU A 10 3.78 -11.98 40.50
C GLU A 10 3.79 -12.97 39.32
N LYS A 11 2.62 -13.25 38.74
CA LYS A 11 2.44 -14.14 37.59
C LYS A 11 1.42 -13.57 36.63
N ILE A 12 1.49 -13.96 35.36
CA ILE A 12 0.51 -13.60 34.33
C ILE A 12 0.10 -14.85 33.55
N SER A 13 -1.20 -14.99 33.27
CA SER A 13 -1.63 -16.08 32.40
C SER A 13 -1.15 -15.85 30.96
N VAL A 14 -0.76 -16.92 30.27
CA VAL A 14 -0.37 -16.84 28.85
C VAL A 14 -1.48 -16.22 28.00
N ALA A 15 -2.74 -16.55 28.30
CA ALA A 15 -3.90 -15.97 27.62
C ALA A 15 -3.97 -14.44 27.78
N ARG A 16 -3.73 -13.90 28.98
CA ARG A 16 -3.71 -12.44 29.22
C ARG A 16 -2.56 -11.77 28.48
N PHE A 17 -1.39 -12.40 28.40
CA PHE A 17 -0.27 -11.90 27.61
C PHE A 17 -0.59 -11.86 26.11
N LEU A 18 -1.14 -12.94 25.56
CA LEU A 18 -1.51 -13.01 24.14
C LEU A 18 -2.64 -12.02 23.78
N ALA A 19 -3.60 -11.82 24.68
CA ALA A 19 -4.63 -10.79 24.52
C ALA A 19 -4.02 -9.37 24.51
N ALA A 20 -3.09 -9.08 25.42
CA ALA A 20 -2.38 -7.80 25.45
C ALA A 20 -1.48 -7.60 24.22
N LEU A 21 -0.92 -8.67 23.65
CA LEU A 21 -0.18 -8.59 22.39
C LEU A 21 -1.11 -8.30 21.21
N LYS A 22 -2.25 -9.00 21.12
CA LYS A 22 -3.23 -8.84 20.05
C LYS A 22 -3.83 -7.43 20.02
N SER A 23 -4.06 -6.80 21.17
CA SER A 23 -4.58 -5.42 21.23
C SER A 23 -3.60 -4.37 20.69
N THR A 24 -2.30 -4.70 20.58
CA THR A 24 -1.31 -3.84 19.89
C THR A 24 -1.46 -3.88 18.36
N GLY A 25 -2.20 -4.85 17.83
CA GLY A 25 -2.34 -5.11 16.39
C GLY A 25 -1.32 -6.09 15.81
N LEU A 26 -0.34 -6.56 16.59
CA LEU A 26 0.55 -7.64 16.14
C LEU A 26 -0.19 -8.97 16.11
N LEU A 27 0.06 -9.75 15.06
CA LEU A 27 -0.42 -11.12 14.97
C LEU A 27 0.57 -12.07 15.66
N THR A 28 0.06 -13.16 16.22
CA THR A 28 0.91 -14.25 16.76
C THR A 28 1.68 -14.98 15.67
N SER A 29 1.24 -14.88 14.41
CA SER A 29 1.95 -15.39 13.23
C SER A 29 3.08 -14.47 12.73
N ASP A 30 3.30 -13.30 13.35
CA ASP A 30 4.37 -12.38 12.94
C ASP A 30 5.74 -13.09 12.96
N PRO A 31 6.47 -13.16 11.82
CA PRO A 31 7.77 -13.81 11.74
C PRO A 31 8.79 -13.30 12.77
N ARG A 32 8.71 -12.02 13.16
CA ARG A 32 9.58 -11.40 14.18
C ARG A 32 9.24 -11.85 15.59
N LEU A 33 8.13 -12.56 15.81
CA LEU A 33 7.72 -13.13 17.10
C LEU A 33 7.87 -14.66 17.16
N ARG A 34 8.39 -15.30 16.11
CA ARG A 34 8.48 -16.76 16.00
C ARG A 34 9.13 -17.45 17.21
N ASP A 35 10.25 -16.93 17.68
CA ASP A 35 10.95 -17.51 18.84
C ASP A 35 10.16 -17.35 20.13
N CYS A 36 9.55 -16.18 20.34
CA CYS A 36 8.66 -15.94 21.47
C CYS A 36 7.47 -16.90 21.48
N MET A 37 6.80 -17.05 20.34
CA MET A 37 5.66 -17.96 20.23
C MET A 37 6.07 -19.42 20.40
N ARG A 38 7.25 -19.84 19.91
CA ARG A 38 7.78 -21.19 20.14
C ARG A 38 7.98 -21.47 21.63
N GLN A 39 8.60 -20.55 22.36
CA GLN A 39 8.79 -20.70 23.82
C GLN A 39 7.47 -20.72 24.57
N ILE A 40 6.50 -19.89 24.17
CA ILE A 40 5.16 -19.86 24.76
C ILE A 40 4.43 -21.18 24.53
N HIS A 41 4.47 -21.74 23.30
CA HIS A 41 3.84 -23.03 23.02
C HIS A 41 4.46 -24.16 23.83
N GLN A 42 5.79 -24.17 23.99
CA GLN A 42 6.47 -25.14 24.85
C GLN A 42 6.02 -25.01 26.31
N ALA A 43 5.95 -23.78 26.83
CA ALA A 43 5.48 -23.53 28.19
C ALA A 43 4.03 -23.98 28.44
N ILE A 44 3.15 -23.82 27.44
CA ILE A 44 1.77 -24.31 27.50
C ILE A 44 1.76 -25.84 27.57
N GLN A 45 2.56 -26.54 26.76
CA GLN A 45 2.62 -28.00 26.72
C GLN A 45 3.16 -28.61 28.02
N GLU A 46 4.09 -27.92 28.70
CA GLU A 46 4.68 -28.34 29.96
C GLU A 46 3.78 -28.04 31.19
N SER A 47 2.72 -27.23 31.02
CA SER A 47 1.85 -26.80 32.11
C SER A 47 0.69 -27.78 32.35
N VAL A 48 0.40 -28.08 33.62
CA VAL A 48 -0.85 -28.77 34.01
C VAL A 48 -1.91 -27.72 34.35
N GLY A 49 -2.91 -27.57 33.47
CA GLY A 49 -3.99 -26.59 33.64
C GLY A 49 -3.69 -25.23 32.98
N THR A 50 -4.14 -24.13 33.59
CA THR A 50 -3.91 -22.78 33.03
C THR A 50 -2.42 -22.44 33.06
N ALA A 51 -1.81 -22.26 31.89
CA ALA A 51 -0.42 -21.86 31.77
C ALA A 51 -0.19 -20.46 32.34
N MET A 52 0.61 -20.39 33.42
CA MET A 52 1.01 -19.17 34.10
C MET A 52 2.49 -18.91 33.86
N MET A 53 2.85 -17.65 33.62
CA MET A 53 4.23 -17.19 33.47
C MET A 53 4.63 -16.36 34.67
N ASP A 54 5.66 -16.80 35.39
CA ASP A 54 6.40 -15.96 36.31
C ASP A 54 7.44 -15.10 35.57
N GLN A 55 8.22 -14.32 36.32
CA GLN A 55 9.20 -13.41 35.74
C GLN A 55 10.32 -14.14 34.96
N GLU A 56 10.71 -15.34 35.39
CA GLU A 56 11.77 -16.11 34.76
C GLU A 56 11.30 -16.71 33.43
N LEU A 57 10.16 -17.37 33.45
CA LEU A 57 9.53 -17.92 32.25
C LEU A 57 9.18 -16.80 31.26
N PHE A 58 8.66 -15.67 31.74
CA PHE A 58 8.42 -14.51 30.88
C PHE A 58 9.71 -14.05 30.19
N ARG A 59 10.82 -13.89 30.94
CA ARG A 59 12.11 -13.47 30.38
C ARG A 59 12.62 -14.46 29.33
N LYS A 60 12.46 -15.77 29.57
CA LYS A 60 12.79 -16.83 28.61
C LYS A 60 11.95 -16.71 27.33
N CYS A 61 10.65 -16.48 27.46
CA CYS A 61 9.73 -16.36 26.33
C CYS A 61 9.96 -15.09 25.51
N VAL A 62 10.17 -13.94 26.14
CA VAL A 62 10.22 -12.66 25.40
C VAL A 62 11.63 -12.22 25.02
N GLY A 63 12.68 -12.87 25.55
CA GLY A 63 14.06 -12.38 25.50
C GLY A 63 14.57 -12.05 24.09
N SER A 64 14.35 -12.93 23.12
CA SER A 64 14.76 -12.74 21.72
C SER A 64 14.02 -11.61 21.00
N ASN A 65 12.83 -11.24 21.47
CA ASN A 65 11.92 -10.32 20.79
C ASN A 65 11.55 -9.11 21.65
N ILE A 66 12.32 -8.86 22.72
CA ILE A 66 11.99 -7.90 23.78
C ILE A 66 11.88 -6.46 23.25
N VAL A 67 12.68 -6.09 22.26
CA VAL A 67 12.68 -4.73 21.69
C VAL A 67 11.32 -4.44 21.01
N LEU A 68 10.87 -5.33 20.13
CA LEU A 68 9.58 -5.22 19.45
C LEU A 68 8.42 -5.24 20.44
N LEU A 69 8.42 -6.19 21.37
CA LEU A 69 7.37 -6.30 22.39
C LEU A 69 7.32 -5.08 23.31
N THR A 70 8.47 -4.49 23.62
CA THR A 70 8.54 -3.25 24.40
C THR A 70 7.94 -2.09 23.64
N GLN A 71 8.24 -1.94 22.34
CA GLN A 71 7.63 -0.91 21.49
C GLN A 71 6.10 -1.07 21.40
N ALA A 72 5.64 -2.31 21.20
CA ALA A 72 4.22 -2.64 21.09
C ALA A 72 3.45 -2.27 22.36
N ILE A 73 3.90 -2.79 23.51
CA ILE A 73 3.18 -2.63 24.79
C ILE A 73 3.29 -1.21 25.34
N GLN A 74 4.39 -0.50 25.07
CA GLN A 74 4.56 0.91 25.45
C GLN A 74 3.88 1.89 24.49
N ARG A 75 3.06 1.39 23.54
CA ARG A 75 2.33 2.22 22.57
C ARG A 75 3.25 3.15 21.76
N LYS A 76 4.42 2.61 21.36
CA LYS A 76 5.43 3.32 20.56
C LYS A 76 5.31 3.06 19.06
N PHE A 77 4.38 2.22 18.64
CA PHE A 77 4.06 2.05 17.23
C PHE A 77 3.43 3.30 16.64
N ILE A 78 3.50 3.39 15.31
CA ILE A 78 3.02 4.47 14.48
C ILE A 78 1.53 4.73 14.66
N ILE A 79 0.76 3.71 15.04
CA ILE A 79 -0.62 3.85 15.53
C ILE A 79 -0.69 3.32 16.96
N PRO A 80 -0.57 4.20 17.98
CA PRO A 80 -0.54 3.80 19.39
C PRO A 80 -1.83 3.13 19.88
N ASP A 81 -2.99 3.61 19.42
CA ASP A 81 -4.33 3.16 19.83
C ASP A 81 -4.99 2.39 18.68
N PHE A 82 -4.46 1.19 18.41
CA PHE A 82 -4.79 0.42 17.22
C PHE A 82 -6.24 -0.11 17.24
N GLU A 83 -6.76 -0.55 18.38
CA GLU A 83 -8.15 -1.03 18.50
C GLU A 83 -9.17 0.07 18.16
N SER A 84 -8.94 1.29 18.65
CA SER A 84 -9.81 2.43 18.32
C SER A 84 -9.71 2.79 16.83
N PHE A 85 -8.50 2.73 16.27
CA PHE A 85 -8.28 2.97 14.85
C PHE A 85 -8.99 1.92 13.98
N THR A 86 -8.88 0.63 14.29
CA THR A 86 -9.52 -0.45 13.50
C THR A 86 -11.04 -0.43 13.61
N SER A 87 -11.59 0.00 14.74
CA SER A 87 -13.03 0.27 14.86
C SER A 87 -13.51 1.32 13.85
N LEU A 88 -12.76 2.42 13.68
CA LEU A 88 -13.05 3.42 12.66
C LEU A 88 -12.91 2.87 11.23
N ILE A 89 -11.87 2.05 10.98
CA ILE A 89 -11.71 1.37 9.69
C ILE A 89 -12.92 0.46 9.38
N ASN A 90 -13.47 -0.25 10.37
CA ASN A 90 -14.67 -1.07 10.18
C ASN A 90 -15.87 -0.21 9.78
N HIS A 91 -16.04 0.98 10.37
CA HIS A 91 -17.08 1.91 9.93
C HIS A 91 -16.91 2.34 8.47
N LEU A 92 -15.68 2.67 8.06
CA LEU A 92 -15.38 3.01 6.67
C LEU A 92 -15.67 1.84 5.71
N TYR A 93 -15.35 0.61 6.14
CA TYR A 93 -15.63 -0.61 5.39
C TYR A 93 -17.14 -0.78 5.14
N TYR A 94 -17.97 -0.66 6.18
CA TYR A 94 -19.42 -0.81 6.06
C TYR A 94 -20.07 0.31 5.22
N ASN A 95 -19.57 1.55 5.33
CA ASN A 95 -20.01 2.65 4.48
C ASN A 95 -19.70 2.37 3.00
N ALA A 96 -18.50 1.87 2.70
CA ALA A 96 -18.13 1.50 1.34
C ALA A 96 -18.91 0.27 0.83
N GLN A 97 -19.25 -0.69 1.71
CA GLN A 97 -20.04 -1.88 1.36
C GLN A 97 -21.44 -1.50 0.84
N ALA A 98 -22.02 -0.41 1.37
CA ALA A 98 -23.32 0.10 0.94
C ALA A 98 -23.32 0.64 -0.50
N GLN A 99 -22.15 0.93 -1.08
CA GLN A 99 -22.06 1.38 -2.47
C GLN A 99 -22.48 0.27 -3.43
N LYS A 100 -23.48 0.59 -4.25
CA LYS A 100 -24.02 -0.27 -5.30
C LYS A 100 -23.63 0.27 -6.67
N GLY A 101 -23.62 -0.62 -7.66
CA GLY A 101 -23.31 -0.29 -9.04
C GLY A 101 -21.97 -0.83 -9.49
N GLY A 102 -21.54 -0.38 -10.67
CA GLY A 102 -20.36 -0.89 -11.36
C GLY A 102 -20.61 -2.18 -12.10
N LYS A 103 -19.57 -2.65 -12.79
CA LYS A 103 -19.61 -3.90 -13.56
C LYS A 103 -18.34 -4.68 -13.31
N VAL A 104 -18.49 -5.99 -13.07
CA VAL A 104 -17.35 -6.90 -13.02
C VAL A 104 -16.71 -6.96 -14.40
N ALA A 105 -15.38 -6.96 -14.45
CA ALA A 105 -14.65 -7.16 -15.69
C ALA A 105 -15.02 -8.53 -16.28
N ASN A 106 -15.54 -8.54 -17.51
CA ASN A 106 -16.08 -9.73 -18.15
C ASN A 106 -15.49 -10.03 -19.52
N TYR A 107 -14.40 -9.36 -19.90
CA TYR A 107 -13.70 -9.60 -21.17
C TYR A 107 -12.94 -10.94 -21.17
N ILE A 108 -12.64 -11.49 -19.99
CA ILE A 108 -12.19 -12.87 -19.80
C ILE A 108 -13.07 -13.62 -18.79
N PRO A 109 -13.27 -14.95 -18.97
CA PRO A 109 -14.12 -15.74 -18.08
C PRO A 109 -13.65 -15.78 -16.62
N GLN A 110 -12.35 -15.70 -16.36
CA GLN A 110 -11.78 -15.84 -15.02
C GLN A 110 -12.15 -14.66 -14.13
N LEU A 111 -12.20 -13.44 -14.67
CA LEU A 111 -12.65 -12.25 -13.92
C LEU A 111 -14.18 -12.24 -13.77
N ALA A 112 -14.92 -12.69 -14.79
CA ALA A 112 -16.37 -12.73 -14.78
C ALA A 112 -16.97 -13.66 -13.71
N LYS A 113 -16.19 -14.62 -13.20
CA LYS A 113 -16.61 -15.57 -12.15
C LYS A 113 -16.76 -14.93 -10.78
N PHE A 114 -16.09 -13.82 -10.52
CA PHE A 114 -16.16 -13.18 -9.20
C PHE A 114 -17.51 -12.50 -8.99
N SER A 115 -18.11 -12.73 -7.82
CA SER A 115 -19.36 -12.06 -7.45
C SER A 115 -19.13 -10.56 -7.27
N PRO A 116 -20.02 -9.69 -7.78
CA PRO A 116 -19.95 -8.24 -7.56
C PRO A 116 -20.13 -7.85 -6.09
N ASP A 117 -20.62 -8.76 -5.24
CA ASP A 117 -20.85 -8.50 -3.82
C ASP A 117 -19.59 -8.69 -2.96
N LEU A 118 -18.53 -9.29 -3.50
CA LEU A 118 -17.26 -9.47 -2.79
C LEU A 118 -16.64 -8.11 -2.43
N TRP A 119 -16.21 -7.98 -1.18
CA TRP A 119 -15.58 -6.79 -0.64
C TRP A 119 -14.65 -7.18 0.50
N GLY A 120 -13.37 -6.81 0.38
CA GLY A 120 -12.37 -7.02 1.40
C GLY A 120 -11.47 -5.80 1.55
N VAL A 121 -11.08 -5.52 2.79
CA VAL A 121 -10.07 -4.50 3.12
C VAL A 121 -9.10 -5.09 4.12
N SER A 122 -7.81 -5.00 3.82
CA SER A 122 -6.74 -5.34 4.75
C SER A 122 -5.72 -4.21 4.82
N LEU A 123 -5.18 -3.98 6.01
CA LEU A 123 -4.11 -3.02 6.26
C LEU A 123 -2.96 -3.64 7.05
N CYS A 124 -1.76 -3.13 6.80
CA CYS A 124 -0.54 -3.45 7.52
C CYS A 124 0.23 -2.15 7.78
N THR A 125 0.53 -1.83 9.04
CA THR A 125 1.35 -0.65 9.38
C THR A 125 2.83 -0.90 9.13
N VAL A 126 3.63 0.16 9.08
CA VAL A 126 5.09 0.03 8.96
C VAL A 126 5.76 -0.68 10.15
N ASP A 127 5.06 -0.77 11.29
CA ASP A 127 5.48 -1.54 12.46
C ASP A 127 4.98 -2.99 12.47
N GLY A 128 4.15 -3.37 11.49
CA GLY A 128 3.57 -4.72 11.36
C GLY A 128 2.26 -4.93 12.11
N GLN A 129 1.57 -3.87 12.54
CA GLN A 129 0.21 -3.99 13.06
C GLN A 129 -0.74 -4.30 11.90
N ARG A 130 -1.63 -5.30 12.05
CA ARG A 130 -2.49 -5.79 10.96
C ARG A 130 -3.95 -5.80 11.37
N HIS A 131 -4.82 -5.47 10.41
CA HIS A 131 -6.26 -5.59 10.55
C HIS A 131 -6.89 -5.94 9.20
N ALA A 132 -7.91 -6.78 9.21
CA ALA A 132 -8.61 -7.25 8.03
C ALA A 132 -10.11 -7.34 8.30
N ILE A 133 -10.94 -6.98 7.32
CA ILE A 133 -12.39 -7.06 7.39
C ILE A 133 -12.98 -7.37 6.01
N GLY A 134 -13.95 -8.29 5.97
CA GLY A 134 -14.57 -8.79 4.75
C GLY A 134 -13.80 -9.95 4.10
N GLU A 135 -13.96 -10.09 2.79
CA GLU A 135 -13.38 -11.17 1.96
C GLU A 135 -11.89 -10.89 1.70
N THR A 136 -11.05 -11.23 2.67
CA THR A 136 -9.65 -10.76 2.71
C THR A 136 -8.61 -11.84 2.47
N ASP A 137 -9.00 -13.11 2.59
CA ASP A 137 -8.20 -14.32 2.37
C ASP A 137 -8.43 -14.96 1.00
N MET A 138 -9.44 -14.49 0.25
CA MET A 138 -9.73 -14.96 -1.10
C MET A 138 -8.64 -14.51 -2.10
N PRO A 139 -8.00 -15.44 -2.84
CA PRO A 139 -7.05 -15.09 -3.89
C PRO A 139 -7.70 -14.39 -5.09
N PHE A 140 -7.03 -13.37 -5.61
CA PHE A 140 -7.37 -12.70 -6.85
C PHE A 140 -6.12 -12.25 -7.61
N CYS A 141 -6.22 -12.12 -8.94
CA CYS A 141 -5.08 -11.65 -9.75
C CYS A 141 -4.79 -10.17 -9.48
N LEU A 142 -3.52 -9.81 -9.29
CA LEU A 142 -3.07 -8.42 -9.12
C LEU A 142 -3.44 -7.56 -10.32
N GLN A 143 -3.39 -8.12 -11.54
CA GLN A 143 -3.60 -7.37 -12.76
C GLN A 143 -2.66 -6.15 -12.78
N SER A 144 -3.14 -4.98 -13.20
CA SER A 144 -2.34 -3.75 -13.23
C SER A 144 -1.74 -3.31 -11.87
N CYS A 145 -2.14 -3.89 -10.73
CA CYS A 145 -1.48 -3.63 -9.44
C CYS A 145 -0.04 -4.17 -9.38
N VAL A 146 0.36 -5.07 -10.29
CA VAL A 146 1.74 -5.58 -10.36
C VAL A 146 2.73 -4.55 -10.93
N LYS A 147 2.27 -3.65 -11.81
CA LYS A 147 3.09 -2.66 -12.53
C LYS A 147 4.01 -1.83 -11.62
N PRO A 148 3.53 -1.24 -10.50
CA PRO A 148 4.42 -0.51 -9.58
C PRO A 148 5.46 -1.42 -8.91
N LEU A 149 5.12 -2.67 -8.63
CA LEU A 149 6.02 -3.63 -7.99
C LEU A 149 7.14 -4.06 -8.96
N GLU A 150 6.76 -4.31 -10.21
CA GLU A 150 7.68 -4.62 -11.30
C GLU A 150 8.65 -3.45 -11.58
N TYR A 151 8.13 -2.23 -11.66
CA TYR A 151 8.94 -1.02 -11.82
C TYR A 151 9.89 -0.79 -10.65
N ALA A 152 9.42 -0.97 -9.41
CA ALA A 152 10.27 -0.86 -8.23
C ALA A 152 11.44 -1.84 -8.29
N LEU A 153 11.18 -3.08 -8.72
CA LEU A 153 12.24 -4.08 -8.89
C LEU A 153 13.22 -3.71 -10.00
N ALA A 154 12.74 -3.20 -11.13
CA ALA A 154 13.60 -2.77 -12.22
C ALA A 154 14.55 -1.63 -11.80
N VAL A 155 14.03 -0.63 -11.07
CA VAL A 155 14.86 0.46 -10.52
C VAL A 155 15.80 -0.05 -9.42
N HIS A 156 15.36 -1.00 -8.59
CA HIS A 156 16.19 -1.60 -7.57
C HIS A 156 17.43 -2.31 -8.16
N GLU A 157 17.25 -3.06 -9.26
CA GLU A 157 18.32 -3.81 -9.91
C GLU A 157 19.23 -2.93 -10.79
N SER A 158 18.65 -1.96 -11.48
CA SER A 158 19.32 -1.25 -12.59
C SER A 158 19.53 0.25 -12.38
N GLY A 159 18.96 0.84 -11.34
CA GLY A 159 18.98 2.27 -11.08
C GLY A 159 17.99 3.07 -11.93
N THR A 160 17.67 4.28 -11.48
CA THR A 160 16.69 5.17 -12.12
C THR A 160 17.13 5.55 -13.54
N GLU A 161 18.42 5.85 -13.72
CA GLU A 161 18.96 6.36 -14.97
C GLU A 161 18.82 5.35 -16.09
N LEU A 162 19.10 4.05 -15.83
CA LEU A 162 18.97 3.03 -16.86
C LEU A 162 17.50 2.80 -17.23
N VAL A 163 16.63 2.66 -16.23
CA VAL A 163 15.20 2.38 -16.46
C VAL A 163 14.55 3.50 -17.28
N HIS A 164 14.83 4.76 -16.93
CA HIS A 164 14.22 5.91 -17.59
C HIS A 164 14.87 6.33 -18.92
N LYS A 165 15.88 5.59 -19.39
CA LYS A 165 16.24 5.64 -20.82
C LYS A 165 15.14 5.05 -21.71
N TYR A 166 14.31 4.15 -21.17
CA TYR A 166 13.31 3.40 -21.95
C TYR A 166 11.86 3.79 -21.63
N VAL A 167 11.59 4.40 -20.47
CA VAL A 167 10.24 4.81 -20.07
C VAL A 167 10.25 6.22 -19.46
N GLY A 168 9.24 7.01 -19.76
CA GLY A 168 9.04 8.34 -19.20
C GLY A 168 8.67 8.33 -17.71
N LYS A 169 8.42 9.53 -17.18
CA LYS A 169 8.12 9.78 -15.76
C LYS A 169 6.81 10.53 -15.54
N GLU A 170 6.08 10.83 -16.61
CA GLU A 170 4.99 11.80 -16.59
C GLU A 170 3.65 11.14 -16.92
N PRO A 171 2.54 11.70 -16.39
CA PRO A 171 1.22 11.29 -16.86
C PRO A 171 1.06 11.66 -18.35
N SER A 172 0.34 10.84 -19.11
CA SER A 172 0.12 11.11 -20.53
C SER A 172 -0.81 12.31 -20.79
N GLY A 173 -1.66 12.68 -19.82
CA GLY A 173 -2.75 13.66 -20.01
C GLY A 173 -3.85 13.19 -20.99
N LEU A 174 -3.71 11.99 -21.55
CA LEU A 174 -4.60 11.39 -22.53
C LEU A 174 -5.33 10.20 -21.91
N LYS A 175 -6.48 9.83 -22.48
CA LYS A 175 -7.18 8.59 -22.09
C LYS A 175 -6.22 7.40 -22.14
N PHE A 176 -6.20 6.57 -21.10
CA PHE A 176 -5.31 5.41 -20.98
C PHE A 176 -5.47 4.39 -22.12
N ASN A 177 -6.56 4.50 -22.90
CA ASN A 177 -6.88 3.63 -24.02
C ASN A 177 -6.16 3.95 -25.34
N LYS A 178 -5.42 5.05 -25.39
CA LYS A 178 -4.81 5.57 -26.61
C LYS A 178 -3.34 5.10 -26.74
N LEU A 179 -2.95 4.67 -27.95
CA LEU A 179 -1.58 4.22 -28.29
C LEU A 179 -0.70 5.43 -28.63
N TYR A 180 -0.10 6.06 -27.62
CA TYR A 180 0.83 7.18 -27.84
C TYR A 180 2.11 6.95 -27.04
N LEU A 181 3.22 7.36 -27.65
CA LEU A 181 4.51 7.56 -26.98
C LEU A 181 4.65 9.06 -26.71
N ASP A 182 5.59 9.42 -25.83
CA ASP A 182 5.99 10.81 -25.64
C ASP A 182 6.81 11.32 -26.84
N GLU A 183 7.23 12.59 -26.75
CA GLU A 183 8.01 13.26 -27.79
C GLU A 183 9.39 12.63 -28.03
N GLU A 184 9.86 11.79 -27.10
CA GLU A 184 11.12 11.05 -27.18
C GLU A 184 10.93 9.59 -27.63
N ASP A 185 9.75 9.24 -28.18
CA ASP A 185 9.38 7.88 -28.58
C ASP A 185 9.47 6.86 -27.43
N LYS A 186 9.15 7.26 -26.19
CA LYS A 186 9.06 6.37 -25.02
C LYS A 186 7.62 6.25 -24.51
N PRO A 187 7.24 5.15 -23.85
CA PRO A 187 5.99 5.12 -23.11
C PRO A 187 6.02 6.15 -21.96
N HIS A 188 4.91 6.88 -21.76
CA HIS A 188 4.85 8.00 -20.81
C HIS A 188 5.30 7.68 -19.38
N ASN A 189 4.95 6.49 -18.87
CA ASN A 189 5.26 6.06 -17.50
C ASN A 189 5.07 4.53 -17.35
N PRO A 190 5.64 3.89 -16.31
CA PRO A 190 5.49 2.45 -16.07
C PRO A 190 4.08 2.02 -15.61
N MET A 191 3.17 2.94 -15.27
CA MET A 191 1.83 2.59 -14.78
C MET A 191 0.84 2.29 -15.91
N VAL A 192 1.17 2.65 -17.15
CA VAL A 192 0.43 2.27 -18.36
C VAL A 192 0.97 0.98 -18.98
N ASN A 193 0.15 0.27 -19.77
CA ASN A 193 0.54 -1.03 -20.34
C ASN A 193 1.82 -0.97 -21.18
N ALA A 194 1.97 0.05 -22.03
CA ALA A 194 3.17 0.21 -22.85
C ALA A 194 4.45 0.35 -22.01
N GLY A 195 4.39 1.13 -20.93
CA GLY A 195 5.52 1.26 -20.01
C GLY A 195 5.81 -0.04 -19.27
N ALA A 196 4.78 -0.72 -18.77
CA ALA A 196 4.94 -2.01 -18.10
C ALA A 196 5.57 -3.07 -19.00
N ILE A 197 5.14 -3.18 -20.27
CA ILE A 197 5.74 -4.11 -21.25
C ILE A 197 7.23 -3.79 -21.47
N VAL A 198 7.59 -2.51 -21.54
CA VAL A 198 9.00 -2.10 -21.61
C VAL A 198 9.74 -2.48 -20.33
N ILE A 199 9.18 -2.24 -19.15
CA ILE A 199 9.78 -2.67 -17.87
C ILE A 199 10.01 -4.18 -17.83
N SER A 200 9.07 -4.99 -18.31
CA SER A 200 9.20 -6.46 -18.39
C SER A 200 10.41 -6.90 -19.21
N SER A 201 10.83 -6.09 -20.20
CA SER A 201 12.04 -6.36 -20.97
C SER A 201 13.34 -6.08 -20.22
N LEU A 202 13.31 -5.21 -19.22
CA LEU A 202 14.48 -4.76 -18.44
C LEU A 202 14.82 -5.71 -17.30
N LEU A 203 13.87 -6.54 -16.85
CA LEU A 203 14.09 -7.47 -15.75
C LEU A 203 14.95 -8.67 -16.18
N LYS A 204 16.03 -8.89 -15.41
CA LYS A 204 17.03 -9.97 -15.58
C LYS A 204 17.37 -10.23 -17.06
N PRO A 205 18.05 -9.29 -17.74
CA PRO A 205 18.44 -9.48 -19.13
C PRO A 205 19.35 -10.72 -19.28
N GLY A 206 19.14 -11.51 -20.34
CA GLY A 206 19.90 -12.74 -20.59
C GLY A 206 19.37 -14.00 -19.91
N SER A 207 18.50 -13.88 -18.89
CA SER A 207 17.83 -15.02 -18.27
C SER A 207 16.66 -15.54 -19.10
N ASN A 208 16.36 -16.84 -18.94
CA ASN A 208 15.20 -17.46 -19.58
C ASN A 208 13.88 -17.06 -18.90
N LYS A 209 12.73 -17.38 -19.53
CA LYS A 209 11.40 -16.97 -19.04
C LYS A 209 11.10 -17.48 -17.61
N ALA A 210 11.49 -18.71 -17.28
CA ALA A 210 11.23 -19.29 -15.97
C ALA A 210 12.05 -18.59 -14.88
N GLU A 211 13.35 -18.36 -15.12
CA GLU A 211 14.23 -17.64 -14.20
C GLU A 211 13.73 -16.22 -13.91
N LYS A 212 13.25 -15.50 -14.92
CA LYS A 212 12.66 -14.17 -14.76
C LYS A 212 11.41 -14.20 -13.87
N PHE A 213 10.55 -15.21 -14.06
CA PHE A 213 9.35 -15.39 -13.28
C PHE A 213 9.65 -15.76 -11.83
N ASP A 214 10.56 -16.71 -11.60
CA ASP A 214 11.00 -17.08 -10.25
C ASP A 214 11.63 -15.90 -9.52
N PHE A 215 12.43 -15.09 -10.23
CA PHE A 215 13.01 -13.87 -9.69
C PHE A 215 11.95 -12.87 -9.22
N MET A 216 10.93 -12.61 -10.05
CA MET A 216 9.83 -11.72 -9.67
C MET A 216 9.00 -12.29 -8.51
N MET A 217 8.70 -13.59 -8.54
CA MET A 217 7.95 -14.27 -7.49
C MET A 217 8.68 -14.25 -6.14
N ASP A 218 10.00 -14.40 -6.12
CA ASP A 218 10.77 -14.29 -4.88
C ASP A 218 10.67 -12.87 -4.29
N TYR A 219 10.84 -11.83 -5.10
CA TYR A 219 10.73 -10.44 -4.63
C TYR A 219 9.32 -10.13 -4.12
N LEU A 220 8.27 -10.55 -4.83
CA LEU A 220 6.89 -10.37 -4.34
C LEU A 220 6.66 -11.11 -3.02
N LYS A 221 7.16 -12.35 -2.87
CA LYS A 221 7.08 -13.09 -1.60
C LYS A 221 7.84 -12.37 -0.49
N ARG A 222 9.00 -11.77 -0.76
CA ARG A 222 9.77 -10.98 0.22
C ARG A 222 9.01 -9.72 0.63
N MET A 223 8.41 -9.00 -0.33
CA MET A 223 7.56 -7.83 -0.07
C MET A 223 6.31 -8.20 0.74
N ALA A 224 5.74 -9.39 0.54
CA ALA A 224 4.59 -9.89 1.29
C ALA A 224 4.98 -10.59 2.61
N GLY A 225 6.25 -10.55 3.03
CA GLY A 225 6.71 -11.23 4.24
C GLY A 225 6.48 -12.74 4.24
N ARG A 226 6.56 -13.35 3.05
CA ARG A 226 6.32 -14.77 2.75
C ARG A 226 4.86 -15.23 2.94
N GLU A 227 3.90 -14.30 2.97
CA GLU A 227 2.47 -14.62 2.84
C GLU A 227 2.13 -15.08 1.41
N TYR A 228 0.84 -15.36 1.16
CA TYR A 228 0.36 -15.92 -0.10
C TYR A 228 0.72 -15.05 -1.31
N VAL A 229 1.47 -15.63 -2.25
CA VAL A 229 1.69 -15.11 -3.60
C VAL A 229 1.60 -16.28 -4.55
N GLY A 230 0.52 -16.31 -5.33
CA GLY A 230 0.15 -17.40 -6.25
C GLY A 230 0.27 -17.01 -7.72
N PHE A 231 -0.25 -17.86 -8.60
CA PHE A 231 -0.27 -17.63 -10.03
C PHE A 231 -1.44 -18.36 -10.68
N SER A 232 -2.26 -17.62 -11.43
CA SER A 232 -3.36 -18.19 -12.21
C SER A 232 -2.93 -18.42 -13.65
N ASN A 233 -2.56 -19.67 -13.97
CA ASN A 233 -2.32 -20.06 -15.35
C ASN A 233 -3.58 -19.87 -16.22
N ALA A 234 -4.77 -20.06 -15.64
CA ALA A 234 -6.03 -19.88 -16.37
C ALA A 234 -6.23 -18.41 -16.80
N THR A 235 -5.97 -17.45 -15.91
CA THR A 235 -6.02 -16.02 -16.25
C THR A 235 -4.93 -15.68 -17.26
N PHE A 236 -3.71 -16.21 -17.08
CA PHE A 236 -2.61 -15.99 -18.02
C PHE A 236 -2.94 -16.40 -19.45
N GLN A 237 -3.49 -17.61 -19.66
CA GLN A 237 -3.87 -18.06 -21.00
C GLN A 237 -4.96 -17.16 -21.59
N SER A 238 -6.01 -16.83 -20.83
CA SER A 238 -7.10 -15.99 -21.34
C SER A 238 -6.68 -14.54 -21.62
N GLU A 239 -5.83 -13.93 -20.78
CA GLU A 239 -5.24 -12.61 -21.03
C GLU A 239 -4.36 -12.63 -22.29
N LYS A 240 -3.60 -13.71 -22.49
CA LYS A 240 -2.74 -13.89 -23.67
C LYS A 240 -3.55 -14.08 -24.95
N GLU A 241 -4.65 -14.83 -24.91
CA GLU A 241 -5.53 -15.10 -26.05
C GLU A 241 -6.37 -13.88 -26.45
N THR A 242 -6.80 -13.07 -25.47
CA THR A 242 -7.64 -11.88 -25.71
C THR A 242 -6.85 -10.56 -25.72
N GLY A 243 -5.52 -10.65 -25.64
CA GLY A 243 -4.60 -9.53 -25.43
C GLY A 243 -4.26 -8.72 -26.69
N ASP A 244 -5.09 -8.70 -27.73
CA ASP A 244 -4.84 -8.07 -29.05
C ASP A 244 -4.23 -6.67 -28.94
N ARG A 245 -4.77 -5.87 -28.03
CA ARG A 245 -4.27 -4.51 -27.80
C ARG A 245 -2.83 -4.48 -27.28
N ASN A 246 -2.46 -5.40 -26.40
CA ASN A 246 -1.10 -5.47 -25.89
C ASN A 246 -0.13 -6.00 -26.96
N TYR A 247 -0.58 -6.88 -27.88
CA TYR A 247 0.21 -7.23 -29.07
C TYR A 247 0.42 -6.01 -29.98
N ALA A 248 -0.62 -5.23 -30.26
CA ALA A 248 -0.48 -4.00 -31.04
C ALA A 248 0.51 -3.00 -30.40
N ILE A 249 0.44 -2.84 -29.07
CA ILE A 249 1.44 -2.07 -28.31
C ILE A 249 2.84 -2.64 -28.52
N GLY A 250 3.02 -3.96 -28.35
CA GLY A 250 4.32 -4.62 -28.51
C GLY A 250 4.94 -4.41 -29.89
N TYR A 251 4.17 -4.59 -30.96
CA TYR A 251 4.65 -4.34 -32.33
C TYR A 251 5.00 -2.88 -32.57
N TYR A 252 4.20 -1.94 -32.07
CA TYR A 252 4.47 -0.51 -32.19
C TYR A 252 5.75 -0.10 -31.44
N LEU A 253 5.94 -0.60 -30.21
CA LEU A 253 7.18 -0.39 -29.43
C LEU A 253 8.41 -1.00 -30.11
N LYS A 254 8.25 -2.14 -30.79
CA LYS A 254 9.32 -2.80 -31.55
C LYS A 254 9.73 -1.96 -32.76
N GLU A 255 8.75 -1.45 -33.53
CA GLU A 255 9.00 -0.56 -34.68
C GLU A 255 9.77 0.70 -34.25
N LYS A 256 9.35 1.30 -33.12
CA LYS A 256 9.96 2.50 -32.53
C LYS A 256 11.24 2.26 -31.74
N ARG A 257 11.72 1.01 -31.67
CA ARG A 257 12.96 0.62 -30.97
C ARG A 257 12.95 1.00 -29.48
N CYS A 258 11.78 0.91 -28.82
CA CYS A 258 11.64 1.22 -27.40
C CYS A 258 12.23 0.13 -26.47
N PHE A 259 12.57 -1.04 -27.01
CA PHE A 259 13.19 -2.13 -26.26
C PHE A 259 14.72 -2.07 -26.31
N PRO A 260 15.43 -2.54 -25.27
CA PRO A 260 16.87 -2.74 -25.35
C PRO A 260 17.29 -3.62 -26.53
N SER A 261 18.50 -3.39 -27.05
CA SER A 261 19.03 -4.17 -28.16
C SER A 261 19.10 -5.66 -27.83
N GLY A 262 18.62 -6.50 -28.75
CA GLY A 262 18.61 -7.97 -28.61
C GLY A 262 17.45 -8.55 -27.80
N VAL A 263 16.54 -7.72 -27.28
CA VAL A 263 15.32 -8.19 -26.61
C VAL A 263 14.31 -8.74 -27.60
N ASP A 264 13.76 -9.93 -27.31
CA ASP A 264 12.56 -10.44 -27.97
C ASP A 264 11.29 -9.82 -27.38
N MET A 265 10.59 -9.03 -28.20
CA MET A 265 9.31 -8.40 -27.86
C MET A 265 8.26 -9.43 -27.41
N MET A 266 8.18 -10.59 -28.07
CA MET A 266 7.19 -11.61 -27.72
C MET A 266 7.48 -12.22 -26.35
N ALA A 267 8.76 -12.40 -26.00
CA ALA A 267 9.14 -12.85 -24.67
C ALA A 267 8.82 -11.82 -23.58
N ALA A 268 9.03 -10.52 -23.85
CA ALA A 268 8.66 -9.46 -22.91
C ALA A 268 7.13 -9.40 -22.69
N LEU A 269 6.35 -9.56 -23.77
CA LEU A 269 4.90 -9.54 -23.72
C LEU A 269 4.32 -10.78 -23.01
N ASP A 270 4.86 -11.97 -23.28
CA ASP A 270 4.53 -13.19 -22.53
C ASP A 270 4.77 -13.00 -21.03
N PHE A 271 5.93 -12.44 -20.67
CA PHE A 271 6.29 -12.19 -19.28
C PHE A 271 5.32 -11.19 -18.63
N TYR A 272 4.99 -10.09 -19.33
CA TYR A 272 3.98 -9.12 -18.88
C TYR A 272 2.62 -9.79 -18.56
N PHE A 273 2.15 -10.71 -19.40
CA PHE A 273 0.91 -11.44 -19.13
C PHE A 273 1.01 -12.37 -17.92
N GLN A 274 2.17 -13.03 -17.72
CA GLN A 274 2.41 -13.82 -16.51
C GLN A 274 2.33 -12.94 -15.26
N LEU A 275 2.97 -11.77 -15.27
CA LEU A 275 2.99 -10.86 -14.14
C LEU A 275 1.59 -10.33 -13.79
N CYS A 276 0.77 -9.98 -14.79
CA CYS A 276 -0.61 -9.56 -14.55
C CYS A 276 -1.49 -10.67 -13.92
N SER A 277 -1.08 -11.92 -14.09
CA SER A 277 -1.82 -13.11 -13.63
C SER A 277 -1.33 -13.67 -12.29
N ILE A 278 -0.41 -12.98 -11.62
CA ILE A 278 0.02 -13.29 -10.25
C ILE A 278 -1.14 -13.05 -9.29
N GLU A 279 -1.34 -13.97 -8.35
CA GLU A 279 -2.43 -13.91 -7.38
C GLU A 279 -1.93 -13.46 -6.01
N VAL A 280 -2.74 -12.66 -5.33
CA VAL A 280 -2.56 -12.27 -3.93
C VAL A 280 -3.90 -12.33 -3.21
N THR A 281 -3.85 -12.19 -1.89
CA THR A 281 -5.01 -11.90 -1.04
C THR A 281 -4.98 -10.43 -0.62
N CYS A 282 -6.06 -9.91 -0.02
CA CYS A 282 -6.01 -8.56 0.56
C CYS A 282 -4.92 -8.49 1.63
N GLU A 283 -4.84 -9.53 2.46
CA GLU A 283 -3.86 -9.67 3.52
C GLU A 283 -2.41 -9.52 3.04
N SER A 284 -1.99 -10.36 2.09
CA SER A 284 -0.63 -10.33 1.53
C SER A 284 -0.35 -9.05 0.74
N GLY A 285 -1.34 -8.56 -0.01
CA GLY A 285 -1.24 -7.30 -0.75
C GLY A 285 -1.04 -6.08 0.16
N SER A 286 -1.65 -6.07 1.35
CA SER A 286 -1.46 -5.00 2.32
C SER A 286 -0.02 -4.95 2.88
N VAL A 287 0.62 -6.12 3.05
CA VAL A 287 2.02 -6.22 3.47
C VAL A 287 2.96 -5.74 2.36
N MET A 288 2.66 -6.05 1.08
CA MET A 288 3.40 -5.51 -0.05
C MET A 288 3.32 -3.97 -0.10
N ALA A 289 2.11 -3.41 0.06
CA ALA A 289 1.93 -1.95 0.15
C ALA A 289 2.67 -1.36 1.34
N ALA A 290 2.69 -2.04 2.49
CA ALA A 290 3.35 -1.57 3.70
C ALA A 290 4.89 -1.63 3.57
N THR A 291 5.42 -2.57 2.78
CA THR A 291 6.84 -2.58 2.38
C THR A 291 7.20 -1.31 1.61
N LEU A 292 6.34 -0.85 0.70
CA LEU A 292 6.52 0.45 0.03
C LEU A 292 6.36 1.63 1.01
N ALA A 293 5.38 1.57 1.92
CA ALA A 293 5.18 2.58 2.95
C ALA A 293 6.42 2.74 3.86
N ASN A 294 7.16 1.64 4.08
CA ASN A 294 8.31 1.54 4.97
C ASN A 294 9.66 1.65 4.23
N GLY A 295 9.69 2.36 3.09
CA GLY A 295 10.95 2.64 2.39
C GLY A 295 11.66 1.39 1.84
N GLY A 296 10.91 0.32 1.56
CA GLY A 296 11.41 -0.92 0.98
C GLY A 296 11.78 -1.99 2.01
N ILE A 297 11.48 -1.78 3.28
CA ILE A 297 11.70 -2.75 4.36
C ILE A 297 10.38 -3.45 4.68
N CYS A 298 10.33 -4.77 4.57
CA CYS A 298 9.12 -5.51 4.89
C CYS A 298 8.79 -5.39 6.38
N PRO A 299 7.60 -4.88 6.76
CA PRO A 299 7.31 -4.52 8.14
C PRO A 299 7.25 -5.73 9.08
N ILE A 300 6.85 -6.91 8.57
CA ILE A 300 6.69 -8.13 9.39
C ILE A 300 7.93 -9.03 9.39
N THR A 301 8.99 -8.70 8.66
CA THR A 301 10.25 -9.46 8.67
C THR A 301 11.47 -8.62 9.01
N GLY A 302 11.41 -7.29 8.82
CA GLY A 302 12.55 -6.39 8.94
C GLY A 302 13.54 -6.47 7.78
N GLU A 303 13.24 -7.27 6.75
CA GLU A 303 14.11 -7.46 5.59
C GLU A 303 14.06 -6.23 4.67
N ARG A 304 15.22 -5.71 4.25
CA ARG A 304 15.30 -4.72 3.16
C ARG A 304 15.12 -5.43 1.82
N VAL A 305 13.95 -5.25 1.23
CA VAL A 305 13.56 -5.88 -0.04
C VAL A 305 13.87 -4.98 -1.24
N LEU A 306 13.70 -3.67 -1.10
CA LEU A 306 13.89 -2.69 -2.18
C LEU A 306 14.82 -1.56 -1.74
N SER A 307 15.44 -0.88 -2.72
CA SER A 307 16.17 0.36 -2.45
C SER A 307 15.20 1.51 -2.15
N ALA A 308 15.60 2.44 -1.29
CA ALA A 308 14.77 3.60 -0.96
C ALA A 308 14.47 4.48 -2.18
N GLU A 309 15.42 4.54 -3.13
CA GLU A 309 15.26 5.21 -4.42
C GLU A 309 14.13 4.60 -5.25
N ALA A 310 14.14 3.28 -5.44
CA ALA A 310 13.10 2.57 -6.16
C ALA A 310 11.72 2.84 -5.55
N VAL A 311 11.62 2.75 -4.23
CA VAL A 311 10.36 3.00 -3.51
C VAL A 311 9.88 4.43 -3.71
N ARG A 312 10.75 5.44 -3.55
CA ARG A 312 10.40 6.85 -3.75
C ARG A 312 9.84 7.08 -5.15
N ASN A 313 10.53 6.61 -6.18
CA ASN A 313 10.10 6.81 -7.57
C ASN A 313 8.77 6.12 -7.85
N THR A 314 8.61 4.89 -7.36
CA THR A 314 7.36 4.13 -7.50
C THR A 314 6.19 4.86 -6.87
N LEU A 315 6.36 5.39 -5.65
CA LEU A 315 5.30 6.15 -4.97
C LEU A 315 4.95 7.45 -5.71
N SER A 316 5.95 8.15 -6.25
CA SER A 316 5.72 9.34 -7.07
C SER A 316 4.87 9.02 -8.31
N LEU A 317 5.18 7.94 -9.02
CA LEU A 317 4.46 7.54 -10.22
C LEU A 317 3.08 6.93 -9.92
N MET A 318 2.93 6.23 -8.79
CA MET A 318 1.63 5.78 -8.30
C MET A 318 0.72 6.98 -7.99
N HIS A 319 1.28 8.05 -7.42
CA HIS A 319 0.53 9.26 -7.12
C HIS A 319 -0.02 9.94 -8.37
N SER A 320 0.79 10.12 -9.42
CA SER A 320 0.37 10.86 -10.63
C SER A 320 -0.27 9.98 -11.71
N CYS A 321 -0.01 8.67 -11.74
CA CYS A 321 -0.34 7.80 -12.87
C CYS A 321 -1.06 6.49 -12.52
N GLY A 322 -1.37 6.24 -11.24
CA GLY A 322 -1.75 4.91 -10.78
C GLY A 322 -3.22 4.48 -10.95
N MET A 323 -4.15 5.42 -11.15
CA MET A 323 -5.60 5.18 -11.11
C MET A 323 -6.29 5.39 -12.47
N TYR A 324 -5.61 5.03 -13.56
CA TYR A 324 -6.07 5.26 -14.95
C TYR A 324 -6.38 6.74 -15.21
N ASP A 325 -7.44 7.04 -15.95
CA ASP A 325 -7.90 8.42 -16.22
C ASP A 325 -8.33 9.16 -14.95
N PHE A 326 -8.55 8.44 -13.84
CA PHE A 326 -8.88 9.04 -12.54
C PHE A 326 -7.65 9.50 -11.75
N SER A 327 -6.42 9.26 -12.22
CA SER A 327 -5.19 9.55 -11.46
C SER A 327 -5.10 11.01 -11.01
N GLY A 328 -5.43 11.98 -11.88
CA GLY A 328 -5.39 13.40 -11.52
C GLY A 328 -6.44 13.77 -10.45
N GLN A 329 -7.67 13.27 -10.57
CA GLN A 329 -8.72 13.51 -9.57
C GLN A 329 -8.43 12.79 -8.25
N PHE A 330 -7.87 11.58 -8.31
CA PHE A 330 -7.46 10.83 -7.14
C PHE A 330 -6.32 11.52 -6.40
N ALA A 331 -5.29 12.00 -7.12
CA ALA A 331 -4.19 12.76 -6.54
C ALA A 331 -4.67 14.06 -5.88
N PHE A 332 -5.70 14.71 -6.45
CA PHE A 332 -6.25 15.96 -5.92
C PHE A 332 -7.16 15.75 -4.69
N HIS A 333 -8.05 14.76 -4.73
CA HIS A 333 -9.04 14.55 -3.66
C HIS A 333 -8.57 13.60 -2.55
N VAL A 334 -7.84 12.54 -2.93
CA VAL A 334 -7.32 11.53 -1.99
C VAL A 334 -5.86 11.81 -1.66
N GLY A 335 -5.06 12.18 -2.64
CA GLY A 335 -3.68 12.60 -2.41
C GLY A 335 -2.79 11.51 -1.82
N LEU A 336 -3.08 10.24 -2.11
CA LEU A 336 -2.25 9.09 -1.70
C LEU A 336 -1.73 8.35 -2.93
N PRO A 337 -0.51 7.78 -2.89
CA PRO A 337 -0.06 6.85 -3.93
C PRO A 337 -0.95 5.60 -3.95
N ALA A 338 -1.53 5.28 -5.11
CA ALA A 338 -2.35 4.09 -5.28
C ALA A 338 -2.14 3.47 -6.66
N LYS A 339 -2.46 2.18 -6.81
CA LYS A 339 -2.59 1.52 -8.11
C LYS A 339 -3.84 0.66 -8.13
N SER A 340 -4.64 0.84 -9.19
CA SER A 340 -5.84 0.04 -9.45
C SER A 340 -5.56 -1.11 -10.43
N GLY A 341 -6.29 -2.21 -10.27
CA GLY A 341 -6.30 -3.38 -11.14
C GLY A 341 -7.72 -3.72 -11.59
N VAL A 342 -7.86 -4.20 -12.82
CA VAL A 342 -9.18 -4.59 -13.39
C VAL A 342 -9.81 -5.80 -12.70
N SER A 343 -9.09 -6.47 -11.80
CA SER A 343 -9.64 -7.45 -10.87
C SER A 343 -10.48 -6.85 -9.75
N GLY A 344 -10.53 -5.51 -9.63
CA GLY A 344 -11.17 -4.81 -8.52
C GLY A 344 -10.22 -4.49 -7.36
N ALA A 345 -8.93 -4.76 -7.54
CA ALA A 345 -7.91 -4.49 -6.53
C ALA A 345 -7.51 -3.01 -6.54
N VAL A 346 -7.27 -2.45 -5.35
CA VAL A 346 -6.66 -1.13 -5.15
C VAL A 346 -5.55 -1.27 -4.11
N LEU A 347 -4.31 -1.20 -4.58
CA LEU A 347 -3.10 -1.15 -3.76
C LEU A 347 -2.87 0.30 -3.34
N LEU A 348 -3.04 0.63 -2.07
CA LEU A 348 -2.93 1.99 -1.52
C LEU A 348 -1.77 2.07 -0.53
N VAL A 349 -0.99 3.14 -0.62
CA VAL A 349 0.14 3.39 0.29
C VAL A 349 -0.09 4.70 1.03
N VAL A 350 0.04 4.67 2.36
CA VAL A 350 0.16 5.86 3.21
C VAL A 350 1.62 5.91 3.69
N PRO A 351 2.50 6.70 3.02
CA PRO A 351 3.93 6.66 3.29
C PRO A 351 4.27 6.87 4.76
N ASN A 352 5.18 6.07 5.30
CA ASN A 352 5.61 6.04 6.71
C ASN A 352 4.52 5.66 7.73
N ILE A 353 3.34 5.19 7.29
CA ILE A 353 2.23 4.81 8.19
C ILE A 353 1.79 3.39 7.93
N MET A 354 1.25 3.10 6.74
CA MET A 354 0.67 1.79 6.44
C MET A 354 0.51 1.55 4.93
N GLY A 355 0.40 0.27 4.58
CA GLY A 355 -0.14 -0.18 3.32
C GLY A 355 -1.56 -0.71 3.48
N VAL A 356 -2.38 -0.55 2.46
CA VAL A 356 -3.76 -1.03 2.42
C VAL A 356 -4.02 -1.72 1.08
N MET A 357 -4.72 -2.84 1.12
CA MET A 357 -5.27 -3.49 -0.06
C MET A 357 -6.79 -3.56 0.08
N CYS A 358 -7.48 -2.94 -0.87
CA CYS A 358 -8.93 -3.03 -1.02
C CYS A 358 -9.25 -3.92 -2.23
N TRP A 359 -10.27 -4.75 -2.14
CA TRP A 359 -10.69 -5.59 -3.26
C TRP A 359 -12.20 -5.69 -3.37
N SER A 360 -12.76 -5.12 -4.45
CA SER A 360 -14.14 -5.38 -4.87
C SER A 360 -14.20 -5.45 -6.40
N PRO A 361 -14.63 -6.58 -6.99
CA PRO A 361 -14.60 -6.80 -8.44
C PRO A 361 -15.40 -5.80 -9.29
N ALA A 362 -16.43 -5.16 -8.72
CA ALA A 362 -17.27 -4.23 -9.46
C ALA A 362 -16.54 -2.90 -9.74
N LEU A 363 -16.30 -2.64 -11.03
CA LEU A 363 -15.56 -1.47 -11.52
C LEU A 363 -16.49 -0.34 -11.96
N ASP A 364 -16.00 0.89 -11.82
CA ASP A 364 -16.58 2.06 -12.45
C ASP A 364 -16.28 2.11 -13.97
N ARG A 365 -16.74 3.18 -14.61
CA ARG A 365 -16.56 3.40 -16.06
C ARG A 365 -15.11 3.61 -16.53
N VAL A 366 -14.18 3.90 -15.62
CA VAL A 366 -12.75 4.10 -15.92
C VAL A 366 -11.88 2.93 -15.46
N GLY A 367 -12.48 1.88 -14.90
CA GLY A 367 -11.81 0.63 -14.53
C GLY A 367 -11.35 0.55 -13.08
N ASN A 368 -11.80 1.45 -12.20
CA ASN A 368 -11.47 1.43 -10.78
C ASN A 368 -12.56 0.79 -9.93
N SER A 369 -12.18 0.09 -8.86
CA SER A 369 -13.15 -0.51 -7.91
C SER A 369 -14.00 0.56 -7.23
N ILE A 370 -15.34 0.46 -7.34
CA ILE A 370 -16.25 1.48 -6.76
C ILE A 370 -16.08 1.56 -5.24
N ARG A 371 -16.13 0.41 -4.57
CA ARG A 371 -16.00 0.34 -3.10
C ARG A 371 -14.60 0.73 -2.67
N GLY A 372 -13.57 0.31 -3.42
CA GLY A 372 -12.18 0.70 -3.18
C GLY A 372 -11.96 2.21 -3.20
N ILE A 373 -12.46 2.89 -4.24
CA ILE A 373 -12.35 4.36 -4.36
C ILE A 373 -13.13 5.06 -3.24
N HIS A 374 -14.37 4.64 -2.97
CA HIS A 374 -15.18 5.24 -1.91
C HIS A 374 -14.50 5.11 -0.53
N PHE A 375 -13.95 3.93 -0.23
CA PHE A 375 -13.18 3.71 1.00
C PHE A 375 -11.99 4.67 1.09
N CYS A 376 -11.23 4.85 0.01
CA CYS A 376 -10.07 5.76 0.01
C CYS A 376 -10.47 7.22 0.25
N GLN A 377 -11.59 7.68 -0.32
CA GLN A 377 -12.11 9.03 -0.12
C GLN A 377 -12.56 9.28 1.32
N GLU A 378 -13.29 8.33 1.90
CA GLU A 378 -13.73 8.40 3.29
C GLU A 378 -12.54 8.35 4.26
N LEU A 379 -11.52 7.52 3.95
CA LEU A 379 -10.30 7.41 4.74
C LEU A 379 -9.61 8.77 4.91
N VAL A 380 -9.40 9.51 3.82
CA VAL A 380 -8.72 10.81 3.89
C VAL A 380 -9.65 11.95 4.34
N SER A 381 -10.96 11.74 4.27
CA SER A 381 -11.94 12.68 4.82
C SER A 381 -11.95 12.61 6.35
N LEU A 382 -11.80 11.40 6.91
CA LEU A 382 -11.73 11.16 8.34
C LEU A 382 -10.33 11.45 8.93
N PHE A 383 -9.26 10.99 8.27
CA PHE A 383 -7.89 11.07 8.77
C PHE A 383 -7.03 12.09 8.01
N ASN A 384 -6.06 12.70 8.68
CA ASN A 384 -5.10 13.64 8.09
C ASN A 384 -3.98 12.93 7.29
N PHE A 385 -4.37 11.99 6.42
CA PHE A 385 -3.46 11.17 5.61
C PHE A 385 -3.17 11.73 4.23
N HIS A 386 -3.95 12.70 3.74
CA HIS A 386 -3.68 13.31 2.44
C HIS A 386 -2.23 13.83 2.41
N ASN A 387 -1.48 13.59 1.33
CA ASN A 387 -0.04 13.89 1.29
C ASN A 387 0.29 15.38 1.51
N TYR A 388 -0.69 16.27 1.30
CA TYR A 388 -0.59 17.71 1.54
C TYR A 388 -1.38 18.21 2.76
N ASP A 389 -1.92 17.32 3.61
CA ASP A 389 -2.52 17.72 4.89
C ASP A 389 -1.46 18.19 5.88
N ASN A 390 -1.82 19.15 6.73
CA ASN A 390 -0.93 19.67 7.76
C ASN A 390 -0.93 18.76 9.00
N LEU A 391 0.24 18.37 9.52
CA LEU A 391 0.36 17.51 10.70
C LEU A 391 0.10 18.22 12.03
N ARG A 392 0.03 19.56 12.05
CA ARG A 392 -0.18 20.39 13.25
C ARG A 392 -1.55 21.08 13.26
N HIS A 393 -1.99 21.57 12.11
CA HIS A 393 -3.17 22.38 11.90
C HIS A 393 -4.13 21.70 10.93
N PHE A 394 -4.48 20.45 11.20
CA PHE A 394 -5.56 19.76 10.51
C PHE A 394 -6.90 20.13 11.17
N ALA A 395 -7.96 20.25 10.37
CA ALA A 395 -9.30 20.62 10.85
C ALA A 395 -9.93 19.46 11.67
N LYS A 396 -11.24 19.23 11.54
CA LYS A 396 -12.00 18.17 12.25
C LYS A 396 -11.53 16.72 11.94
N LYS A 397 -10.40 16.53 11.26
CA LYS A 397 -9.79 15.22 10.96
C LYS A 397 -9.12 14.62 12.19
N LEU A 398 -8.91 13.31 12.14
CA LEU A 398 -8.22 12.54 13.16
C LEU A 398 -6.77 12.27 12.72
N ASP A 399 -5.87 12.18 13.71
CA ASP A 399 -4.49 11.77 13.49
C ASP A 399 -4.18 10.54 14.37
N PRO A 400 -4.21 9.31 13.80
CA PRO A 400 -4.03 8.10 14.57
C PRO A 400 -2.58 7.88 15.03
N ARG A 401 -1.64 8.75 14.61
CA ARG A 401 -0.26 8.75 15.12
C ARG A 401 -0.14 9.32 16.52
N ARG A 402 -1.15 10.05 16.98
CA ARG A 402 -1.16 10.71 18.30
C ARG A 402 -1.94 9.89 19.30
N GLN A 403 -1.47 9.87 20.54
CA GLN A 403 -2.24 9.32 21.64
C GLN A 403 -3.43 10.23 21.97
N THR A 404 -4.60 9.62 22.17
CA THR A 404 -5.83 10.27 22.65
C THR A 404 -5.58 10.96 23.99
N GLY A 405 -5.29 12.27 23.96
CA GLY A 405 -5.01 13.08 25.16
C GLY A 405 -3.88 14.09 25.03
N HIS A 406 -2.92 13.88 24.11
CA HIS A 406 -1.88 14.87 23.84
C HIS A 406 -2.38 15.96 22.87
N GLU A 407 -2.86 17.03 23.50
CA GLU A 407 -3.13 18.36 22.95
C GLU A 407 -3.98 18.42 21.67
N ARG A 408 -5.30 18.50 21.87
CA ARG A 408 -6.09 19.47 21.10
C ARG A 408 -5.60 20.86 21.50
N VAL A 409 -4.51 21.34 20.92
CA VAL A 409 -4.26 22.79 20.87
C VAL A 409 -5.40 23.35 20.01
N ARG A 410 -6.51 23.71 20.67
CA ARG A 410 -7.47 24.64 20.06
C ARG A 410 -6.61 25.84 19.65
N PRO A 411 -6.70 26.34 18.41
CA PRO A 411 -6.16 27.65 18.12
C PRO A 411 -6.85 28.60 19.11
N GLN A 412 -6.13 29.11 20.10
CA GLN A 412 -6.58 30.27 20.84
C GLN A 412 -6.46 31.45 19.87
N THR A 413 -7.37 31.53 18.89
CA THR A 413 -7.69 32.81 18.27
C THR A 413 -8.54 33.59 19.26
N LYS A 414 -7.93 34.01 20.37
CA LYS A 414 -8.29 35.30 20.98
C LYS A 414 -7.58 36.35 20.13
N PHE A 415 -8.17 36.70 18.98
CA PHE A 415 -7.96 38.04 18.46
C PHE A 415 -8.60 38.98 19.48
N GLN A 416 -7.79 39.50 20.42
CA GLN A 416 -8.15 40.70 21.12
C GLN A 416 -8.31 41.80 20.07
N SER A 417 -9.55 42.20 19.86
CA SER A 417 -9.99 43.29 18.99
C SER A 417 -9.57 44.66 19.56
N HIS A 418 -8.31 44.83 19.91
CA HIS A 418 -7.76 46.09 20.42
C HIS A 418 -6.42 46.36 19.74
N SER A 419 -6.46 46.78 18.47
CA SER A 419 -5.38 47.56 17.79
C SER A 419 -5.68 47.94 16.33
N VAL A 420 -6.84 47.62 15.75
CA VAL A 420 -7.14 47.98 14.34
C VAL A 420 -7.41 49.49 14.13
N ASN A 421 -7.67 50.26 15.20
CA ASN A 421 -7.98 51.69 15.08
C ASN A 421 -6.77 52.65 15.13
N LYS A 422 -5.51 52.17 15.21
CA LYS A 422 -4.33 53.06 15.22
C LYS A 422 -3.48 53.03 13.95
N LEU A 423 -3.57 52.01 13.10
CA LEU A 423 -2.85 51.99 11.82
C LEU A 423 -3.54 52.79 10.71
N ASN A 424 -4.88 52.86 10.71
CA ASN A 424 -5.61 53.61 9.67
C ASN A 424 -5.44 55.13 9.77
N THR A 425 -5.12 55.69 10.94
CA THR A 425 -4.89 57.14 11.10
C THR A 425 -3.48 57.55 10.65
N VAL A 426 -2.49 56.65 10.72
CA VAL A 426 -1.11 56.96 10.30
C VAL A 426 -0.96 56.88 8.78
N VAL A 427 -1.60 55.91 8.12
CA VAL A 427 -1.55 55.76 6.66
C VAL A 427 -2.36 56.86 5.94
N PHE A 428 -3.51 57.26 6.50
CA PHE A 428 -4.33 58.32 5.90
C PHE A 428 -3.68 59.72 6.00
N ASN A 429 -2.96 60.01 7.09
CA ASN A 429 -2.23 61.28 7.24
C ASN A 429 -0.93 61.34 6.42
N MET A 430 -0.39 60.21 5.98
CA MET A 430 0.78 60.18 5.10
C MET A 430 0.42 60.42 3.63
N MET A 431 -0.77 60.03 3.18
CA MET A 431 -1.23 60.27 1.81
C MET A 431 -1.66 61.72 1.53
N ILE A 432 -2.04 62.50 2.55
CA ILE A 432 -2.44 63.91 2.36
C ILE A 432 -1.21 64.85 2.25
N ARG A 433 -0.01 64.43 2.66
CA ARG A 433 1.22 65.25 2.55
C ARG A 433 2.00 65.11 1.23
N HIS A 434 1.52 64.29 0.30
CA HIS A 434 2.12 64.16 -1.05
C HIS A 434 1.23 64.71 -2.17
N ALA A 435 0.11 65.36 -1.82
CA ALA A 435 -0.78 66.03 -2.76
C ALA A 435 -1.05 67.49 -2.34
N SER A 436 0.02 68.22 -2.02
CA SER A 436 0.04 69.67 -1.80
C SER A 436 1.25 70.30 -2.46
#